data_AF-A0A6M1LC22-F1
#
_entry.id   AF-A0A6M1LC22-F1
#
_cell.length_a   1.000
_cell.length_b   1.000
_cell.length_c   1.000
_cell.angle_alpha   90.00
_cell.angle_beta   90.00
_cell.angle_gamma   90.00
#
_symmetry.space_group_name_H-M   'P 1'
#
loop_
_entity.id
_entity.type
_entity.pdbx_description
1 polymer ?
#
loop_
_entity_poly.entity_id
_entity_poly.type
_entity_poly.pdbx_seq_one_letter_code
_entity_poly.pdbx_strand_id
1 'polypeptide(L)'
;MISRDEALAIAREWARAGRPGPAPEVDLYEFDLGYVVWRVLPETGVVDGVPIPPPSTGHPRAVVDRETGEVSQWASLSAPMVAEEYALYRAAEGRFPPDVRRVLDRAGWFPGRDFSAGVNHWMVSFADELAGLECPPTVRAALIEFGGLELPQLDRPGEPEGGFTSYLFPTLGEIVTDKARAFAVEFDNPVYPIGNNEDGPSELVADAQGRVFMLHWADDFFVGPDIDTAIVNLIRGTEMSEASDRDW
;
A
#
# COMPACT_ATOMS: atom_id res chain seq x y z
N MET A 1 -26.65 11.89 -2.80
CA MET A 1 -25.65 12.89 -2.39
C MET A 1 -26.16 13.61 -1.16
N ILE A 2 -25.34 13.68 -0.12
CA ILE A 2 -25.66 14.42 1.10
C ILE A 2 -25.35 15.91 0.96
N SER A 3 -26.16 16.72 1.61
CA SER A 3 -25.96 18.16 1.74
C SER A 3 -24.86 18.51 2.74
N ARG A 4 -24.38 19.75 2.67
CA ARG A 4 -23.39 20.29 3.64
C ARG A 4 -23.90 20.26 5.08
N ASP A 5 -25.19 20.50 5.29
CA ASP A 5 -25.81 20.48 6.62
C ASP A 5 -25.91 19.06 7.17
N GLU A 6 -26.24 18.07 6.33
CA GLU A 6 -26.20 16.65 6.69
C GLU A 6 -24.76 16.20 7.01
N ALA A 7 -23.78 16.60 6.20
CA ALA A 7 -22.38 16.31 6.46
C ALA A 7 -21.90 16.90 7.80
N LEU A 8 -22.31 18.13 8.14
CA LEU A 8 -21.99 18.76 9.42
C LEU A 8 -22.66 18.04 10.61
N ALA A 9 -23.88 17.53 10.42
CA ALA A 9 -24.55 16.71 11.43
C ALA A 9 -23.77 15.41 11.69
N ILE A 10 -23.41 14.68 10.63
CA ILE A 10 -22.57 13.47 10.70
C ILE A 10 -21.22 13.77 11.38
N ALA A 11 -20.58 14.87 10.99
CA ALA A 11 -19.28 15.27 11.54
C ALA A 11 -19.34 15.59 13.04
N ARG A 12 -20.45 16.18 13.52
CA ARG A 12 -20.67 16.42 14.95
C ARG A 12 -20.87 15.12 15.72
N GLU A 13 -21.54 14.14 15.14
CA GLU A 13 -21.68 12.80 15.74
C GLU A 13 -20.34 12.08 15.82
N TRP A 14 -19.58 12.06 14.71
CA TRP A 14 -18.22 11.54 14.67
C TRP A 14 -17.32 12.19 15.74
N ALA A 15 -17.35 13.51 15.86
CA ALA A 15 -16.50 14.24 16.81
C ALA A 15 -16.85 13.98 18.28
N ARG A 16 -18.12 13.63 18.58
CA ARG A 16 -18.59 13.24 19.92
C ARG A 16 -18.24 11.82 20.29
N ALA A 17 -18.04 10.93 19.31
CA ALA A 17 -17.85 9.50 19.54
C ALA A 17 -16.75 9.24 20.58
N GLY A 18 -17.09 8.50 21.64
CA GLY A 18 -16.15 8.06 22.66
C GLY A 18 -15.66 9.14 23.65
N ARG A 19 -16.27 10.34 23.72
CA ARG A 19 -15.86 11.37 24.70
C ARG A 19 -17.02 11.99 25.50
N PRO A 20 -16.91 12.06 26.85
CA PRO A 20 -17.82 12.85 27.67
C PRO A 20 -17.51 14.35 27.55
N GLY A 21 -18.53 15.20 27.58
CA GLY A 21 -18.39 16.65 27.59
C GLY A 21 -19.34 17.40 26.66
N PRO A 22 -19.20 18.74 26.57
CA PRO A 22 -19.96 19.54 25.62
C PRO A 22 -19.64 19.13 24.18
N ALA A 23 -20.59 19.37 23.27
CA ALA A 23 -20.42 19.06 21.87
C ALA A 23 -19.17 19.79 21.31
N PRO A 24 -18.20 19.07 20.74
CA PRO A 24 -17.04 19.69 20.15
C PRO A 24 -17.46 20.55 18.96
N GLU A 25 -16.78 21.68 18.79
CA GLU A 25 -16.87 22.45 17.56
C GLU A 25 -16.15 21.69 16.44
N VAL A 26 -16.76 21.71 15.27
CA VAL A 26 -16.31 20.98 14.09
C VAL A 26 -16.31 21.95 12.93
N ASP A 27 -15.22 21.95 12.19
CA ASP A 27 -15.09 22.69 10.94
C ASP A 27 -14.91 21.70 9.78
N LEU A 28 -15.21 22.18 8.58
CA LEU A 28 -15.22 21.35 7.38
C LEU A 28 -14.63 22.08 6.18
N TYR A 29 -14.03 21.31 5.30
CA TYR A 29 -13.57 21.71 3.98
C TYR A 29 -14.31 20.87 2.94
N GLU A 30 -15.06 21.53 2.07
CA GLU A 30 -15.83 20.89 1.02
C GLU A 30 -15.01 20.71 -0.25
N PHE A 31 -15.15 19.54 -0.89
CA PHE A 31 -14.55 19.22 -2.19
C PHE A 31 -15.49 18.32 -3.00
N ASP A 32 -15.12 17.99 -4.25
CA ASP A 32 -16.02 17.32 -5.20
C ASP A 32 -16.59 15.99 -4.69
N LEU A 33 -15.77 15.19 -4.00
CA LEU A 33 -16.17 13.85 -3.54
C LEU A 33 -16.70 13.82 -2.10
N GLY A 34 -16.67 14.93 -1.35
CA GLY A 34 -17.04 14.89 0.06
C GLY A 34 -16.70 16.13 0.87
N TYR A 35 -16.53 15.89 2.17
CA TYR A 35 -16.20 16.91 3.16
C TYR A 35 -15.08 16.39 4.06
N VAL A 36 -13.95 17.06 4.09
CA VAL A 36 -12.92 16.81 5.11
C VAL A 36 -13.35 17.54 6.37
N VAL A 37 -13.45 16.83 7.48
CA VAL A 37 -13.94 17.35 8.76
C VAL A 37 -12.88 17.19 9.84
N TRP A 38 -12.80 18.17 10.73
CA TRP A 38 -11.89 18.14 11.88
C TRP A 38 -12.51 18.84 13.08
N ARG A 39 -12.01 18.51 14.26
CA ARG A 39 -12.39 19.19 15.49
C ARG A 39 -11.64 20.50 15.61
N VAL A 40 -12.37 21.58 15.86
CA VAL A 40 -11.76 22.85 16.26
C VAL A 40 -11.31 22.70 17.70
N LEU A 41 -10.03 22.90 17.94
CA LEU A 41 -9.50 22.93 19.29
C LEU A 41 -9.72 24.30 19.89
N PRO A 42 -10.07 24.38 21.19
CA PRO A 42 -10.05 25.65 21.87
C PRO A 42 -8.63 26.23 21.80
N GLU A 43 -8.52 27.53 21.55
CA GLU A 43 -7.23 28.23 21.54
C GLU A 43 -6.48 27.92 22.83
N THR A 44 -5.20 27.54 22.71
CA THR A 44 -4.36 27.38 23.89
C THR A 44 -4.10 28.74 24.52
N GLY A 45 -4.33 28.83 25.83
CA GLY A 45 -4.06 30.06 26.56
C GLY A 45 -2.57 30.41 26.58
N VAL A 46 -2.27 31.66 26.94
CA VAL A 46 -0.91 32.14 27.21
C VAL A 46 -0.79 32.43 28.71
N VAL A 47 0.24 31.90 29.36
CA VAL A 47 0.57 32.21 30.76
C VAL A 47 1.94 32.87 30.78
N ASP A 48 2.01 34.08 31.33
CA ASP A 48 3.25 34.88 31.42
C ASP A 48 3.98 35.06 30.08
N GLY A 49 3.24 35.17 28.97
CA GLY A 49 3.81 35.33 27.62
C GLY A 49 4.27 34.01 26.97
N VAL A 50 4.12 32.87 27.66
CA VAL A 50 4.45 31.55 27.14
C VAL A 50 3.17 30.84 26.67
N PRO A 51 3.08 30.41 25.39
CA PRO A 51 1.97 29.59 24.91
C PRO A 51 1.91 28.28 25.68
N ILE A 52 0.72 27.91 26.17
CA ILE A 52 0.51 26.59 26.76
C ILE A 52 0.55 25.57 25.62
N PRO A 53 1.34 24.49 25.72
CA PRO A 53 1.28 23.40 24.75
C PRO A 53 -0.14 22.83 24.66
N PRO A 54 -0.61 22.44 23.46
CA PRO A 54 -1.91 21.82 23.33
C PRO A 54 -2.01 20.56 24.21
N PRO A 55 -3.17 20.29 24.83
CA PRO A 55 -3.34 19.18 25.77
C PRO A 55 -3.21 17.80 25.08
N SER A 56 -3.23 17.75 23.76
CA SER A 56 -2.97 16.55 22.95
C SER A 56 -2.42 16.93 21.57
N THR A 57 -1.68 16.02 20.95
CA THR A 57 -1.23 16.09 19.55
C THR A 57 -1.91 14.98 18.73
N GLY A 58 -1.90 15.10 17.39
CA GLY A 58 -2.45 14.06 16.49
C GLY A 58 -3.97 14.06 16.41
N HIS A 59 -4.57 15.17 15.96
CA HIS A 59 -6.01 15.23 15.77
C HIS A 59 -6.39 14.57 14.43
N PRO A 60 -7.06 13.41 14.43
CA PRO A 60 -7.41 12.74 13.20
C PRO A 60 -8.35 13.63 12.39
N ARG A 61 -8.17 13.63 11.08
CA ARG A 61 -9.17 14.14 10.15
C ARG A 61 -10.13 13.01 9.82
N ALA A 62 -11.32 13.37 9.39
CA ALA A 62 -12.20 12.41 8.76
C ALA A 62 -12.69 12.95 7.42
N VAL A 63 -13.09 12.06 6.53
CA VAL A 63 -13.82 12.40 5.31
C VAL A 63 -15.22 11.84 5.42
N VAL A 64 -16.21 12.69 5.17
CA VAL A 64 -17.60 12.30 4.94
C VAL A 64 -17.81 12.21 3.43
N ASP A 65 -18.06 11.01 2.92
CA ASP A 65 -18.32 10.78 1.49
C ASP A 65 -19.61 11.47 1.05
N ARG A 66 -19.58 12.18 -0.09
CA ARG A 66 -20.73 12.95 -0.59
C ARG A 66 -21.87 12.04 -1.05
N GLU A 67 -21.59 10.86 -1.58
CA GLU A 67 -22.59 9.95 -2.13
C GLU A 67 -23.25 9.09 -1.05
N THR A 68 -22.44 8.52 -0.15
CA THR A 68 -22.86 7.50 0.82
C THR A 68 -23.08 8.07 2.22
N GLY A 69 -22.43 9.19 2.56
CA GLY A 69 -22.38 9.72 3.93
C GLY A 69 -21.50 8.91 4.88
N GLU A 70 -20.72 7.95 4.37
CA GLU A 70 -19.78 7.17 5.16
C GLU A 70 -18.64 8.04 5.71
N VAL A 71 -18.22 7.75 6.94
CA VAL A 71 -17.13 8.47 7.63
C VAL A 71 -15.88 7.59 7.65
N SER A 72 -14.81 8.06 7.02
CA SER A 72 -13.49 7.42 7.04
C SER A 72 -12.47 8.29 7.79
N GLN A 73 -11.54 7.67 8.52
CA GLN A 73 -10.50 8.39 9.27
C GLN A 73 -9.21 8.52 8.46
N TRP A 74 -8.57 9.70 8.54
CA TRP A 74 -7.42 10.08 7.72
C TRP A 74 -6.32 10.70 8.56
N ALA A 75 -5.11 10.72 7.97
CA ALA A 75 -3.94 11.34 8.57
C ALA A 75 -4.19 12.82 8.93
N SER A 76 -3.46 13.31 9.92
CA SER A 76 -3.54 14.69 10.40
C SER A 76 -2.82 15.68 9.46
N LEU A 77 -3.12 15.63 8.16
CA LEU A 77 -2.53 16.48 7.11
C LEU A 77 -3.24 17.84 7.02
N SER A 78 -3.14 18.55 5.89
CA SER A 78 -4.01 19.71 5.60
C SER A 78 -5.35 19.23 4.99
N ALA A 79 -6.39 20.07 5.01
CA ALA A 79 -7.69 19.64 4.45
C ALA A 79 -7.61 19.38 2.94
N PRO A 80 -6.95 20.24 2.13
CA PRO A 80 -6.75 19.96 0.71
C PRO A 80 -5.96 18.67 0.46
N MET A 81 -4.91 18.39 1.23
CA MET A 81 -4.14 17.15 1.07
C MET A 81 -4.98 15.90 1.36
N VAL A 82 -5.81 15.92 2.41
CA VAL A 82 -6.73 14.80 2.68
C VAL A 82 -7.76 14.65 1.55
N ALA A 83 -8.23 15.75 0.95
CA ALA A 83 -9.12 15.68 -0.19
C ALA A 83 -8.45 15.04 -1.43
N GLU A 84 -7.18 15.36 -1.68
CA GLU A 84 -6.36 14.75 -2.74
C GLU A 84 -6.13 13.25 -2.48
N GLU A 85 -5.71 12.88 -1.27
CA GLU A 85 -5.54 11.47 -0.88
C GLU A 85 -6.85 10.68 -0.98
N TYR A 86 -7.97 11.30 -0.58
CA TYR A 86 -9.29 10.68 -0.70
C TYR A 86 -9.69 10.46 -2.16
N ALA A 87 -9.37 11.41 -3.05
CA ALA A 87 -9.66 11.27 -4.47
C ALA A 87 -8.88 10.11 -5.09
N LEU A 88 -7.60 9.96 -4.74
CA LEU A 88 -6.79 8.81 -5.14
C LEU A 88 -7.35 7.50 -4.57
N TYR A 89 -7.79 7.51 -3.32
CA TYR A 89 -8.41 6.36 -2.67
C TYR A 89 -9.68 5.90 -3.37
N ARG A 90 -10.58 6.84 -3.70
CA ARG A 90 -11.82 6.55 -4.45
C ARG A 90 -11.52 6.09 -5.87
N ALA A 91 -10.55 6.70 -6.55
CA ALA A 91 -10.17 6.29 -7.90
C ALA A 91 -9.60 4.86 -7.98
N ALA A 92 -8.97 4.38 -6.90
CA ALA A 92 -8.46 3.02 -6.80
C ALA A 92 -9.48 2.02 -6.22
N GLU A 93 -10.72 2.44 -5.97
CA GLU A 93 -11.78 1.55 -5.54
C GLU A 93 -12.02 0.47 -6.61
N GLY A 94 -12.00 -0.80 -6.22
CA GLY A 94 -12.13 -1.92 -7.13
C GLY A 94 -10.85 -2.34 -7.88
N ARG A 95 -9.71 -1.64 -7.72
CA ARG A 95 -8.41 -2.10 -8.25
C ARG A 95 -8.02 -3.47 -7.70
N PHE A 96 -8.27 -3.69 -6.40
CA PHE A 96 -8.04 -4.95 -5.72
C PHE A 96 -9.33 -5.52 -5.13
N PRO A 97 -9.50 -6.86 -5.11
CA PRO A 97 -10.58 -7.50 -4.37
C PRO A 97 -10.59 -7.11 -2.87
N PRO A 98 -11.76 -7.06 -2.19
CA PRO A 98 -11.85 -6.52 -0.82
C PRO A 98 -11.03 -7.25 0.25
N ASP A 99 -10.79 -8.56 0.07
CA ASP A 99 -9.93 -9.39 0.91
C ASP A 99 -8.45 -9.02 0.74
N VAL A 100 -8.00 -8.90 -0.51
CA VAL A 100 -6.62 -8.49 -0.88
C VAL A 100 -6.36 -7.04 -0.46
N ARG A 101 -7.32 -6.15 -0.72
CA ARG A 101 -7.24 -4.74 -0.35
C ARG A 101 -6.98 -4.53 1.14
N ARG A 102 -7.61 -5.35 1.99
CA ARG A 102 -7.43 -5.31 3.43
C ARG A 102 -6.03 -5.70 3.88
N VAL A 103 -5.38 -6.62 3.17
CA VAL A 103 -3.99 -6.99 3.44
C VAL A 103 -3.06 -5.84 3.04
N LEU A 104 -3.27 -5.25 1.85
CA LEU A 104 -2.54 -4.07 1.39
C LEU A 104 -2.67 -2.88 2.35
N ASP A 105 -3.88 -2.55 2.79
CA ASP A 105 -4.12 -1.45 3.73
C ASP A 105 -3.37 -1.69 5.06
N ARG A 106 -3.35 -2.93 5.57
CA ARG A 106 -2.60 -3.30 6.79
C ARG A 106 -1.09 -3.27 6.61
N ALA A 107 -0.60 -3.61 5.42
CA ALA A 107 0.80 -3.49 5.03
C ALA A 107 1.22 -2.01 4.82
N GLY A 108 0.27 -1.07 4.90
CA GLY A 108 0.51 0.36 4.74
C GLY A 108 0.53 0.82 3.28
N TRP A 109 0.06 -0.02 2.35
CA TRP A 109 -0.17 0.44 0.98
C TRP A 109 -1.36 1.40 0.94
N PHE A 110 -1.23 2.42 0.11
CA PHE A 110 -2.32 3.32 -0.25
C PHE A 110 -2.15 3.77 -1.70
N PRO A 111 -3.24 4.10 -2.41
CA PRO A 111 -3.17 4.59 -3.78
C PRO A 111 -2.32 5.86 -3.89
N GLY A 112 -1.38 5.87 -4.84
CA GLY A 112 -0.45 6.98 -5.02
C GLY A 112 0.73 7.00 -4.04
N ARG A 113 0.95 5.90 -3.29
CA ARG A 113 2.16 5.72 -2.48
C ARG A 113 3.42 5.93 -3.32
N ASP A 114 4.33 6.74 -2.81
CA ASP A 114 5.63 7.03 -3.42
C ASP A 114 6.77 6.59 -2.49
N PHE A 115 7.38 5.46 -2.83
CA PHE A 115 8.55 4.91 -2.13
C PHE A 115 9.87 5.16 -2.87
N SER A 116 9.93 6.16 -3.76
CA SER A 116 11.10 6.44 -4.63
C SER A 116 12.40 6.63 -3.86
N ALA A 117 12.37 7.34 -2.72
CA ALA A 117 13.57 7.56 -1.92
C ALA A 117 14.15 6.25 -1.35
N GLY A 118 13.28 5.35 -0.88
CA GLY A 118 13.65 4.03 -0.38
C GLY A 118 14.21 3.14 -1.49
N VAL A 119 13.55 3.11 -2.64
CA VAL A 119 14.02 2.37 -3.83
C VAL A 119 15.39 2.86 -4.28
N ASN A 120 15.57 4.18 -4.42
CA ASN A 120 16.85 4.76 -4.84
C ASN A 120 17.98 4.41 -3.86
N HIS A 121 17.71 4.50 -2.56
CA HIS A 121 18.70 4.15 -1.55
C HIS A 121 19.06 2.66 -1.62
N TRP A 122 18.06 1.78 -1.74
CA TRP A 122 18.26 0.35 -1.87
C TRP A 122 19.07 -0.03 -3.11
N MET A 123 18.75 0.52 -4.28
CA MET A 123 19.50 0.25 -5.52
C MET A 123 20.98 0.65 -5.40
N VAL A 124 21.29 1.72 -4.67
CA VAL A 124 22.67 2.14 -4.40
C VAL A 124 23.35 1.19 -3.41
N SER A 125 22.64 0.79 -2.35
CA SER A 125 23.18 -0.08 -1.30
C SER A 125 23.51 -1.48 -1.82
N PHE A 126 22.80 -1.95 -2.84
CA PHE A 126 22.97 -3.28 -3.44
C PHE A 126 23.50 -3.23 -4.89
N ALA A 127 24.24 -2.17 -5.23
CA ALA A 127 24.71 -1.95 -6.60
C ALA A 127 25.62 -3.09 -7.11
N ASP A 128 26.39 -3.72 -6.22
CA ASP A 128 27.29 -4.82 -6.57
C ASP A 128 26.50 -6.10 -6.87
N GLU A 129 25.51 -6.44 -6.06
CA GLU A 129 24.64 -7.61 -6.25
C GLU A 129 23.77 -7.48 -7.50
N LEU A 130 23.27 -6.27 -7.76
CA LEU A 130 22.44 -5.91 -8.92
C LEU A 130 23.25 -5.68 -10.19
N ALA A 131 24.59 -5.72 -10.13
CA ALA A 131 25.44 -5.47 -11.29
C ALA A 131 25.07 -6.41 -12.46
N GLY A 132 24.87 -5.80 -13.63
CA GLY A 132 24.47 -6.48 -14.86
C GLY A 132 22.97 -6.69 -15.03
N LEU A 133 22.14 -6.32 -14.06
CA LEU A 133 20.69 -6.31 -14.19
C LEU A 133 20.19 -4.88 -14.44
N GLU A 134 19.56 -4.65 -15.58
CA GLU A 134 18.93 -3.37 -15.87
C GLU A 134 17.50 -3.37 -15.33
N CYS A 135 17.15 -2.39 -14.48
CA CYS A 135 15.81 -2.26 -13.93
C CYS A 135 14.85 -1.66 -14.96
N PRO A 136 13.83 -2.41 -15.46
CA PRO A 136 12.87 -1.86 -16.41
C PRO A 136 12.01 -0.75 -15.76
N PRO A 137 11.54 0.25 -16.52
CA PRO A 137 10.68 1.30 -15.99
C PRO A 137 9.39 0.80 -15.32
N THR A 138 8.80 -0.27 -15.87
CA THR A 138 7.62 -0.96 -15.34
C THR A 138 7.89 -1.57 -13.97
N VAL A 139 9.02 -2.27 -13.84
CA VAL A 139 9.46 -2.84 -12.56
C VAL A 139 9.80 -1.75 -11.54
N ARG A 140 10.48 -0.68 -11.96
CA ARG A 140 10.79 0.46 -11.08
C ARG A 140 9.52 1.11 -10.55
N ALA A 141 8.49 1.26 -11.39
CA ALA A 141 7.19 1.79 -10.95
C ALA A 141 6.53 0.88 -9.90
N ALA A 142 6.58 -0.44 -10.10
CA ALA A 142 6.08 -1.41 -9.12
C ALA A 142 6.83 -1.31 -7.78
N LEU A 143 8.15 -1.21 -7.80
CA LEU A 143 8.96 -1.02 -6.57
C LEU A 143 8.64 0.30 -5.86
N ILE A 144 8.37 1.38 -6.60
CA ILE A 144 7.99 2.67 -6.02
C ILE A 144 6.64 2.59 -5.32
N GLU A 145 5.66 1.90 -5.93
CA GLU A 145 4.32 1.81 -5.36
C GLU A 145 4.23 0.78 -4.21
N PHE A 146 4.81 -0.40 -4.41
CA PHE A 146 4.62 -1.56 -3.54
C PHE A 146 5.87 -1.94 -2.72
N GLY A 147 6.96 -1.21 -2.88
CA GLY A 147 8.19 -1.52 -2.16
C GLY A 147 8.08 -1.32 -0.65
N GLY A 148 8.74 -2.22 0.09
CA GLY A 148 8.74 -2.29 1.54
C GLY A 148 7.47 -2.88 2.14
N LEU A 149 6.59 -3.48 1.32
CA LEU A 149 5.39 -4.15 1.81
C LEU A 149 5.68 -5.61 2.18
N GLU A 150 5.11 -6.04 3.30
CA GLU A 150 5.04 -7.44 3.72
C GLU A 150 3.61 -7.92 3.50
N LEU A 151 3.45 -8.92 2.63
CA LEU A 151 2.16 -9.38 2.12
C LEU A 151 1.94 -10.82 2.61
N PRO A 152 1.32 -11.01 3.79
CA PRO A 152 0.98 -12.34 4.27
C PRO A 152 -0.09 -12.96 3.37
N GLN A 153 0.07 -14.25 3.09
CA GLN A 153 -0.97 -15.03 2.45
C GLN A 153 -2.16 -15.18 3.40
N LEU A 154 -3.38 -15.12 2.87
CA LEU A 154 -4.61 -15.38 3.59
C LEU A 154 -4.72 -16.86 3.94
N ASP A 155 -5.19 -17.13 5.16
CA ASP A 155 -5.48 -18.49 5.60
C ASP A 155 -6.52 -19.12 4.68
N ARG A 156 -6.24 -20.36 4.23
CA ARG A 156 -7.24 -21.18 3.57
C ARG A 156 -8.17 -21.80 4.61
N PRO A 157 -9.50 -21.75 4.42
CA PRO A 157 -10.42 -22.42 5.33
C PRO A 157 -10.08 -23.91 5.47
N GLY A 158 -9.66 -24.33 6.66
CA GLY A 158 -9.34 -25.73 6.97
C GLY A 158 -7.86 -26.12 6.82
N GLU A 159 -6.97 -25.20 6.46
CA GLU A 159 -5.52 -25.42 6.56
C GLU A 159 -4.96 -24.79 7.85
N PRO A 160 -3.90 -25.35 8.46
CA PRO A 160 -3.22 -24.74 9.60
C PRO A 160 -2.72 -23.33 9.25
N GLU A 161 -2.65 -22.43 10.24
CA GLU A 161 -1.94 -21.15 10.11
C GLU A 161 -0.53 -21.43 9.54
N GLY A 162 -0.25 -20.97 8.32
CA GLY A 162 0.93 -21.41 7.59
C GLY A 162 1.01 -20.99 6.12
N GLY A 163 0.45 -19.83 5.77
CA GLY A 163 0.65 -19.25 4.44
C GLY A 163 2.07 -18.69 4.26
N PHE A 164 2.49 -18.49 3.01
CA PHE A 164 3.83 -17.96 2.71
C PHE A 164 3.81 -16.45 2.50
N THR A 165 4.51 -15.70 3.36
CA THR A 165 4.58 -14.25 3.24
C THR A 165 5.43 -13.86 2.02
N SER A 166 4.95 -12.87 1.27
CA SER A 166 5.74 -12.23 0.20
C SER A 166 6.27 -10.89 0.69
N TYR A 167 7.54 -10.61 0.39
CA TYR A 167 8.22 -9.38 0.75
C TYR A 167 8.59 -8.65 -0.53
N LEU A 168 8.11 -7.42 -0.72
CA LEU A 168 8.45 -6.63 -1.90
C LEU A 168 9.56 -5.65 -1.59
N PHE A 169 10.65 -5.73 -2.35
CA PHE A 169 11.80 -4.89 -2.12
C PHE A 169 11.44 -3.40 -2.22
N PRO A 170 12.06 -2.55 -1.38
CA PRO A 170 13.16 -2.90 -0.48
C PRO A 170 12.69 -3.35 0.91
N THR A 171 13.05 -4.56 1.32
CA THR A 171 12.85 -5.11 2.67
C THR A 171 14.20 -5.48 3.30
N LEU A 172 14.19 -5.84 4.59
CA LEU A 172 15.38 -6.35 5.29
C LEU A 172 15.65 -7.79 4.80
N GLY A 173 16.66 -8.00 3.97
CA GLY A 173 17.00 -9.33 3.44
C GLY A 173 18.18 -9.30 2.47
N GLU A 174 18.67 -10.49 2.12
CA GLU A 174 19.66 -10.69 1.06
C GLU A 174 18.97 -10.68 -0.31
N ILE A 175 19.63 -10.12 -1.32
CA ILE A 175 19.18 -10.19 -2.71
C ILE A 175 19.94 -11.33 -3.39
N VAL A 176 19.23 -12.20 -4.11
CA VAL A 176 19.82 -13.42 -4.71
C VAL A 176 19.71 -13.37 -6.23
N THR A 177 20.57 -12.58 -6.87
CA THR A 177 20.47 -12.31 -8.31
C THR A 177 20.90 -13.44 -9.24
N ASP A 178 21.49 -14.53 -8.73
CA ASP A 178 21.96 -15.65 -9.57
C ASP A 178 20.82 -16.41 -10.24
N LYS A 179 19.67 -16.54 -9.56
CA LYS A 179 18.48 -17.16 -10.16
C LYS A 179 17.91 -16.29 -11.27
N ALA A 180 17.79 -14.98 -11.04
CA ALA A 180 17.37 -14.03 -12.08
C ALA A 180 18.26 -14.09 -13.33
N ARG A 181 19.58 -14.23 -13.16
CA ARG A 181 20.52 -14.42 -14.28
C ARG A 181 20.33 -15.74 -15.00
N ALA A 182 20.15 -16.85 -14.27
CA ALA A 182 19.90 -18.16 -14.85
C ALA A 182 18.61 -18.17 -15.68
N PHE A 183 17.52 -17.63 -15.12
CA PHE A 183 16.24 -17.47 -15.80
C PHE A 183 16.36 -16.67 -17.10
N ALA A 184 17.08 -15.54 -17.06
CA ALA A 184 17.27 -14.70 -18.25
C ALA A 184 18.01 -15.42 -19.37
N VAL A 185 18.96 -16.31 -19.04
CA VAL A 185 19.67 -17.14 -20.03
C VAL A 185 18.79 -18.27 -20.55
N GLU A 186 18.05 -18.94 -19.67
CA GLU A 186 17.22 -20.09 -20.03
C GLU A 186 16.06 -19.71 -20.95
N PHE A 187 15.37 -18.61 -20.64
CA PHE A 187 14.17 -18.18 -21.34
C PHE A 187 14.38 -17.02 -22.32
N ASP A 188 15.63 -16.56 -22.50
CA ASP A 188 15.96 -15.34 -23.27
C ASP A 188 15.11 -14.13 -22.85
N ASN A 189 14.82 -14.03 -21.54
CA ASN A 189 13.93 -13.01 -20.98
C ASN A 189 14.57 -12.33 -19.76
N PRO A 190 15.17 -11.14 -19.92
CA PRO A 190 15.75 -10.39 -18.81
C PRO A 190 14.70 -10.03 -17.74
N VAL A 191 15.00 -10.39 -16.50
CA VAL A 191 14.17 -10.11 -15.33
C VAL A 191 14.96 -9.34 -14.28
N TYR A 192 14.24 -8.65 -13.41
CA TYR A 192 14.80 -7.85 -12.33
C TYR A 192 14.16 -8.25 -10.98
N PRO A 193 14.94 -8.37 -9.89
CA PRO A 193 14.42 -8.77 -8.60
C PRO A 193 13.46 -7.72 -8.02
N ILE A 194 12.30 -8.18 -7.59
CA ILE A 194 11.26 -7.34 -6.96
C ILE A 194 10.94 -7.74 -5.52
N GLY A 195 11.43 -8.89 -5.05
CA GLY A 195 11.13 -9.34 -3.70
C GLY A 195 11.51 -10.80 -3.43
N ASN A 196 10.98 -11.32 -2.32
CA ASN A 196 11.13 -12.71 -1.92
C ASN A 196 9.79 -13.30 -1.49
N ASN A 197 9.71 -14.63 -1.45
CA ASN A 197 8.57 -15.34 -0.88
C ASN A 197 9.07 -16.48 0.06
N GLU A 198 8.34 -16.71 1.14
CA GLU A 198 8.67 -17.72 2.16
C GLU A 198 8.49 -19.17 1.70
N ASP A 199 7.77 -19.39 0.60
CA ASP A 199 7.69 -20.69 -0.05
C ASP A 199 9.07 -21.04 -0.62
N GLY A 200 9.72 -22.00 0.04
CA GLY A 200 11.04 -22.54 -0.29
C GLY A 200 12.07 -21.48 -0.67
N PRO A 201 12.48 -20.62 0.29
CA PRO A 201 12.93 -19.24 0.09
C PRO A 201 13.20 -18.90 -1.38
N SER A 202 12.21 -18.30 -2.01
CA SER A 202 12.18 -18.02 -3.45
C SER A 202 12.37 -16.53 -3.73
N GLU A 203 12.84 -16.23 -4.95
CA GLU A 203 13.01 -14.87 -5.42
C GLU A 203 11.83 -14.49 -6.31
N LEU A 204 11.21 -13.33 -6.05
CA LEU A 204 10.22 -12.74 -6.93
C LEU A 204 10.95 -11.82 -7.91
N VAL A 205 10.71 -12.04 -9.20
CA VAL A 205 11.32 -11.25 -10.28
C VAL A 205 10.24 -10.76 -11.24
N ALA A 206 10.51 -9.66 -11.94
CA ALA A 206 9.63 -9.15 -12.99
C ALA A 206 10.40 -8.77 -14.25
N ASP A 207 9.79 -8.97 -15.40
CA ASP A 207 10.38 -8.59 -16.68
C ASP A 207 9.96 -7.18 -17.14
N ALA A 208 10.46 -6.77 -18.31
CA ALA A 208 10.16 -5.47 -18.89
C ALA A 208 8.68 -5.25 -19.23
N GLN A 209 7.90 -6.32 -19.44
CA GLN A 209 6.46 -6.26 -19.69
C GLN A 209 5.66 -6.13 -18.38
N GLY A 210 6.29 -6.35 -17.23
CA GLY A 210 5.67 -6.34 -15.91
C GLY A 210 5.14 -7.70 -15.47
N ARG A 211 5.40 -8.77 -16.24
CA ARG A 211 5.06 -10.14 -15.85
C ARG A 211 5.90 -10.53 -14.63
N VAL A 212 5.29 -11.19 -13.66
CA VAL A 212 5.92 -11.56 -12.39
C VAL A 212 6.13 -13.06 -12.32
N PHE A 213 7.31 -13.46 -11.88
CA PHE A 213 7.72 -14.85 -11.73
C PHE A 213 8.26 -15.11 -10.32
N MET A 214 8.15 -16.35 -9.86
CA MET A 214 8.71 -16.83 -8.61
C MET A 214 9.75 -17.90 -8.91
N LEU A 215 11.02 -17.57 -8.63
CA LEU A 215 12.15 -18.44 -8.87
C LEU A 215 12.38 -19.36 -7.67
N HIS A 216 11.74 -20.52 -7.71
CA HIS A 216 11.68 -21.46 -6.60
C HIS A 216 12.63 -22.65 -6.82
N TRP A 217 13.02 -23.34 -5.75
CA TRP A 217 14.00 -24.43 -5.87
C TRP A 217 13.45 -25.66 -6.60
N ALA A 218 12.12 -25.83 -6.61
CA ALA A 218 11.46 -26.95 -7.27
C ALA A 218 11.22 -26.67 -8.77
N ASP A 219 10.81 -25.44 -9.10
CA ASP A 219 10.59 -24.95 -10.47
C ASP A 219 10.46 -23.41 -10.45
N ASP A 220 10.43 -22.80 -11.63
CA ASP A 220 10.10 -21.39 -11.81
C ASP A 220 8.62 -21.23 -12.16
N PHE A 221 7.91 -20.37 -11.43
CA PHE A 221 6.46 -20.22 -11.56
C PHE A 221 6.06 -18.86 -12.14
N PHE A 222 5.04 -18.86 -13.00
CA PHE A 222 4.39 -17.64 -13.46
C PHE A 222 3.35 -17.17 -12.43
N VAL A 223 3.64 -16.07 -11.74
CA VAL A 223 2.79 -15.53 -10.66
C VAL A 223 1.65 -14.70 -11.24
N GLY A 224 1.91 -13.89 -12.25
CA GLY A 224 0.89 -13.02 -12.85
C GLY A 224 1.37 -12.20 -14.05
N PRO A 225 0.44 -11.75 -14.91
CA PRO A 225 0.75 -10.93 -16.08
C PRO A 225 1.15 -9.49 -15.75
N ASP A 226 0.86 -9.03 -14.53
CA ASP A 226 1.21 -7.72 -14.00
C ASP A 226 1.34 -7.80 -12.47
N ILE A 227 1.86 -6.73 -11.85
CA ILE A 227 2.08 -6.66 -10.40
C ILE A 227 0.78 -6.78 -9.60
N ASP A 228 -0.33 -6.22 -10.08
CA ASP A 228 -1.60 -6.25 -9.37
C ASP A 228 -2.15 -7.68 -9.29
N THR A 229 -2.16 -8.39 -10.41
CA THR A 229 -2.57 -9.78 -10.50
C THR A 229 -1.64 -10.68 -9.70
N ALA A 230 -0.33 -10.41 -9.73
CA ALA A 230 0.65 -11.15 -8.94
C ALA A 230 0.39 -10.99 -7.43
N ILE A 231 0.15 -9.76 -6.96
CA ILE A 231 -0.20 -9.47 -5.56
C ILE A 231 -1.47 -10.22 -5.15
N VAL A 232 -2.51 -10.24 -6.00
CA VAL A 232 -3.74 -11.00 -5.74
C VAL A 232 -3.44 -12.49 -5.59
N ASN A 233 -2.63 -13.05 -6.50
CA ASN A 233 -2.30 -14.48 -6.50
C ASN A 233 -1.44 -14.87 -5.30
N LEU A 234 -0.44 -14.06 -4.94
CA LEU A 234 0.42 -14.26 -3.77
C LEU A 234 -0.39 -14.21 -2.47
N ILE A 235 -1.22 -13.18 -2.29
CA ILE A 235 -2.02 -13.02 -1.07
C ILE A 235 -3.07 -14.12 -0.95
N ARG A 236 -3.66 -14.60 -2.04
CA ARG A 236 -4.65 -15.69 -1.98
C ARG A 236 -4.02 -17.09 -1.98
N GLY A 237 -2.72 -17.19 -2.24
CA GLY A 237 -2.04 -18.46 -2.52
C GLY A 237 -2.70 -19.18 -3.69
N THR A 238 -2.92 -18.50 -4.81
CA THR A 238 -3.50 -19.15 -6.00
C THR A 238 -2.48 -20.12 -6.60
N GLU A 239 -2.94 -21.27 -7.10
CA GLU A 239 -2.07 -22.22 -7.81
C GLU A 239 -1.49 -21.55 -9.07
N MET A 240 -0.17 -21.62 -9.21
CA MET A 240 0.58 -20.98 -10.29
C MET A 240 0.99 -22.03 -11.33
N SER A 241 1.00 -21.64 -12.61
CA SER A 241 1.58 -22.52 -13.64
C SER A 241 3.09 -22.41 -13.64
N GLU A 242 3.77 -23.42 -14.15
CA GLU A 242 5.19 -23.35 -14.45
C GLU A 242 5.46 -22.24 -15.50
N ALA A 243 6.63 -21.63 -15.44
CA ALA A 243 7.07 -20.64 -16.40
C ALA A 243 7.40 -21.29 -17.75
N SER A 244 7.88 -22.53 -17.73
CA SER A 244 8.17 -23.38 -18.90
C SER A 244 6.95 -23.63 -19.80
N ASP A 245 5.73 -23.60 -19.24
CA ASP A 245 4.46 -23.78 -19.95
C ASP A 245 4.04 -22.55 -20.78
N ARG A 246 4.79 -21.44 -20.71
CA ARG A 246 4.43 -20.18 -21.37
C ARG A 246 5.12 -20.01 -22.72
N ASP A 247 4.38 -19.45 -23.65
CA ASP A 247 4.94 -18.87 -24.87
C ASP A 247 5.53 -17.50 -24.52
N TRP A 248 6.83 -17.34 -24.78
CA TRP A 248 7.63 -16.17 -24.40
C TRP A 248 7.45 -14.98 -25.35
#